data_AF-A0A9Q3DY68-F1
#
_entry.id   AF-A0A9Q3DY68-F1
#
_cell.length_a   1.000
_cell.length_b   1.000
_cell.length_c   1.000
_cell.angle_alpha   90.00
_cell.angle_beta   90.00
_cell.angle_gamma   90.00
#
_symmetry.space_group_name_H-M   'P 1'
#
loop_
_entity.id
_entity.type
_entity.pdbx_description
1 polymer ?
#
loop_
_entity_poly.entity_id
_entity_poly.type
_entity_poly.pdbx_seq_one_letter_code
_entity_poly.pdbx_strand_id
1 'polypeptide(L)'
;MQWVTGLPPGVDRSYNACLVIVDRFSKTPIFLPCHKDDTAMDTALLLCNRVVSWNGIFTNLISDRDLKFTSALWTKLSFSTAYHPQTDGLAKRIIQTLEDMVRRVFAYGL
;
A
#
# COMPACT_ATOMS: atom_id res chain seq x y z
N MET A 1 -1.65 4.74 1.36
CA MET A 1 -1.26 3.35 1.00
C MET A 1 -2.38 2.40 1.39
N GLN A 2 -2.54 1.31 0.65
CA GLN A 2 -3.62 0.33 0.88
C GLN A 2 -3.16 -1.08 0.50
N TRP A 3 -3.62 -2.08 1.26
CA TRP A 3 -3.40 -3.49 0.95
C TRP A 3 -4.48 -4.02 0.01
N VAL A 4 -4.04 -4.74 -1.01
CA VAL A 4 -4.88 -5.59 -1.85
C VAL A 4 -4.58 -7.04 -1.46
N THR A 5 -5.50 -7.67 -0.75
CA THR A 5 -5.35 -9.04 -0.22
C THR A 5 -6.24 -10.03 -0.96
N GLY A 6 -5.96 -11.34 -0.81
CA GLY A 6 -6.78 -12.39 -1.42
C GLY A 6 -6.42 -12.63 -2.88
N LEU A 7 -5.20 -12.28 -3.28
CA LEU A 7 -4.66 -12.62 -4.58
C LEU A 7 -4.28 -14.11 -4.60
N PRO A 8 -4.43 -14.81 -5.74
CA PRO A 8 -3.92 -16.16 -5.87
C PRO A 8 -2.41 -16.18 -5.58
N PRO A 9 -1.87 -17.21 -4.92
CA PRO A 9 -0.46 -17.28 -4.61
C PRO A 9 0.37 -17.19 -5.89
N GLY A 10 1.28 -16.21 -5.95
CA GLY A 10 2.19 -16.05 -7.08
C GLY A 10 3.13 -17.25 -7.25
N VAL A 11 3.60 -17.45 -8.48
CA VAL A 11 4.52 -18.56 -8.83
C VAL A 11 5.86 -18.44 -8.11
N ASP A 12 6.33 -17.20 -7.90
CA ASP A 12 7.56 -16.90 -7.15
C ASP A 12 7.23 -16.40 -5.74
N ARG A 13 7.86 -17.01 -4.73
CA ARG A 13 7.73 -16.71 -3.27
C ARG A 13 6.30 -16.73 -2.70
N SER A 14 5.31 -17.19 -3.46
CA SER A 14 3.92 -17.36 -3.03
C SER A 14 3.29 -16.11 -2.42
N TYR A 15 3.62 -14.93 -2.94
CA TYR A 15 2.97 -13.68 -2.54
C TYR A 15 1.46 -13.76 -2.81
N ASN A 16 0.65 -13.41 -1.81
CA ASN A 16 -0.81 -13.50 -1.83
C ASN A 16 -1.49 -12.15 -1.52
N ALA A 17 -0.69 -11.08 -1.42
CA ALA A 17 -1.13 -9.71 -1.25
C ALA A 17 -0.21 -8.74 -2.00
N CYS A 18 -0.70 -7.51 -2.18
CA CYS A 18 0.06 -6.42 -2.76
C CYS A 18 -0.20 -5.14 -1.96
N LEU A 19 0.86 -4.44 -1.58
CA LEU A 19 0.78 -3.12 -0.96
C LEU A 19 0.89 -2.06 -2.06
N VAL A 20 -0.17 -1.27 -2.21
CA VAL A 20 -0.26 -0.17 -3.18
C VAL A 20 0.03 1.15 -2.48
N ILE A 21 1.04 1.85 -2.98
CA ILE A 21 1.45 3.16 -2.48
C ILE A 21 1.36 4.13 -3.64
N VAL A 22 0.78 5.30 -3.41
CA VAL A 22 0.73 6.36 -4.42
C VAL A 22 1.41 7.58 -3.83
N ASP A 23 2.45 8.05 -4.49
CA ASP A 23 3.02 9.35 -4.16
C ASP A 23 2.04 10.45 -4.56
N ARG A 24 1.67 11.30 -3.59
CA ARG A 24 0.71 12.39 -3.83
C ARG A 24 1.29 13.48 -4.72
N PHE A 25 2.61 13.63 -4.81
CA PHE A 25 3.22 14.64 -5.68
C PHE A 25 3.32 14.16 -7.12
N SER A 26 4.08 13.09 -7.37
CA SER A 26 4.31 12.55 -8.72
C SER A 26 3.12 11.79 -9.30
N LYS A 27 2.12 11.42 -8.47
CA LYS A 27 1.00 10.51 -8.83
C LYS A 27 1.46 9.13 -9.28
N THR A 28 2.72 8.77 -9.03
CA THR A 28 3.28 7.47 -9.41
C THR A 28 2.79 6.40 -8.44
N PRO A 29 2.17 5.33 -8.93
CA PRO A 29 1.87 4.17 -8.12
C PRO A 29 3.08 3.25 -7.98
N ILE A 30 3.24 2.69 -6.80
CA ILE A 30 4.25 1.70 -6.46
C ILE A 30 3.52 0.48 -5.92
N PHE A 31 3.77 -0.67 -6.54
CA PHE A 31 3.23 -1.97 -6.16
C PHE A 31 4.33 -2.78 -5.49
N LEU A 32 4.10 -3.19 -4.25
CA LEU A 32 5.02 -4.03 -3.52
C LEU A 32 4.35 -5.38 -3.25
N PRO A 33 4.86 -6.50 -3.81
CA PRO A 33 4.34 -7.82 -3.49
C PRO A 33 4.65 -8.17 -2.04
N CYS A 34 3.67 -8.72 -1.35
CA CYS A 34 3.74 -8.99 0.08
C CYS A 34 2.83 -10.17 0.46
N HIS A 35 2.88 -10.58 1.72
CA HIS A 35 2.01 -11.62 2.25
C HIS A 35 0.91 -11.00 3.10
N LYS A 36 -0.29 -11.56 3.01
CA LYS A 36 -1.45 -11.14 3.82
C LYS A 36 -1.13 -11.17 5.32
N ASP A 37 -0.25 -12.06 5.75
CA ASP A 37 0.11 -12.26 7.15
C ASP A 37 1.36 -11.46 7.58
N ASP A 38 1.92 -10.62 6.70
CA ASP A 38 3.08 -9.78 7.02
C ASP A 38 2.80 -8.88 8.22
N THR A 39 3.75 -8.82 9.14
CA THR A 39 3.63 -7.99 10.34
C THR A 39 3.87 -6.50 10.00
N ALA A 40 3.57 -5.63 10.97
CA ALA A 40 3.91 -4.20 10.88
C ALA A 40 5.42 -4.00 10.63
N MET A 41 6.27 -4.84 11.21
CA MET A 41 7.73 -4.76 11.07
C MET A 41 8.19 -5.20 9.68
N ASP A 42 7.64 -6.31 9.16
CA ASP A 42 7.93 -6.77 7.80
C ASP A 42 7.54 -5.72 6.77
N THR A 43 6.39 -5.09 6.98
CA THR A 43 5.89 -3.99 6.14
C THR A 43 6.82 -2.76 6.19
N ALA A 44 7.30 -2.40 7.38
CA ALA A 44 8.25 -1.30 7.55
C ALA A 44 9.58 -1.59 6.84
N LEU A 45 10.10 -2.81 6.99
CA LEU A 45 11.31 -3.25 6.30
C LEU A 45 11.13 -3.20 4.78
N LEU A 46 9.99 -3.69 4.27
CA LEU A 46 9.66 -3.67 2.85
C LEU A 46 9.62 -2.24 2.29
N LEU A 47 8.97 -1.31 3.01
CA LEU A 47 8.93 0.10 2.64
C LEU A 47 10.33 0.74 2.62
N CYS A 48 11.12 0.51 3.67
CA CYS A 48 12.48 1.05 3.75
C CYS A 48 13.36 0.53 2.62
N ASN A 49 13.34 -0.79 2.38
CA ASN A 49 14.19 -1.42 1.38
C ASN A 49 13.81 -1.08 -0.06
N ARG A 50 12.52 -0.88 -0.34
CA ARG A 50 12.04 -0.70 -1.72
C ARG A 50 11.76 0.76 -2.07
N VAL A 51 11.22 1.52 -1.14
CA VAL A 51 10.73 2.87 -1.46
C VAL A 51 11.60 3.96 -0.89
N VAL A 52 12.10 3.81 0.34
CA VAL A 52 13.05 4.80 0.90
C VAL A 52 14.38 4.77 0.16
N SER A 53 14.83 3.58 -0.25
CA SER A 53 16.06 3.42 -1.05
C SER A 53 15.99 4.12 -2.41
N TRP A 54 14.81 4.20 -3.03
CA TRP A 54 14.62 4.81 -4.35
C TRP A 54 14.21 6.28 -4.24
N ASN A 55 13.17 6.59 -3.47
CA ASN A 55 12.52 7.90 -3.44
C ASN A 55 12.99 8.78 -2.27
N GLY A 56 13.83 8.26 -1.38
CA GLY A 56 14.22 8.94 -0.15
C GLY A 56 13.17 8.84 0.95
N ILE A 57 13.38 9.57 2.04
CA ILE A 57 12.51 9.51 3.23
C ILE A 57 11.22 10.27 2.98
N PHE A 58 10.08 9.62 3.19
CA PHE A 58 8.78 10.27 3.17
C PHE A 58 8.64 11.26 4.33
N THR A 59 8.16 12.47 4.02
CA THR A 59 7.83 13.46 5.05
C THR A 59 6.51 13.14 5.74
N ASN A 60 5.53 12.61 5.00
CA ASN A 60 4.22 12.21 5.50
C ASN A 60 3.77 10.91 4.85
N LEU A 61 3.51 9.89 5.65
CA LEU A 61 2.92 8.63 5.19
C LEU A 61 1.45 8.60 5.63
N ILE A 62 0.54 8.45 4.67
CA ILE A 62 -0.90 8.33 4.95
C ILE A 62 -1.36 6.92 4.65
N SER A 63 -2.00 6.32 5.64
CA SER A 63 -2.62 5.01 5.56
C SER A 63 -4.00 5.02 6.15
N ASP A 64 -4.82 4.08 5.67
CA ASP A 64 -6.01 3.69 6.39
C ASP A 64 -5.65 2.97 7.71
N ARG A 65 -6.60 2.94 8.64
CA ARG A 65 -6.45 2.41 10.01
C ARG A 65 -6.41 0.88 10.08
N ASP A 66 -5.51 0.27 9.31
CA ASP A 66 -5.19 -1.14 9.51
C ASP A 66 -4.33 -1.31 10.77
N LEU A 67 -4.52 -2.40 11.52
CA LEU A 67 -3.75 -2.70 12.73
C LEU A 67 -2.24 -2.70 12.45
N LYS A 68 -1.86 -3.13 11.23
CA LYS A 68 -0.47 -3.15 10.75
C LYS A 68 0.17 -1.76 10.70
N PHE A 69 -0.63 -0.72 10.53
CA PHE A 69 -0.18 0.67 10.46
C PHE A 69 -0.41 1.45 11.75
N THR A 70 -1.14 0.88 12.70
CA THR A 70 -1.39 1.47 14.04
C THR A 70 -0.28 1.12 15.05
N SER A 71 0.69 0.28 14.68
CA SER A 71 1.83 -0.06 15.54
C SER A 71 2.69 1.17 15.88
N ALA A 72 3.27 1.21 17.09
CA ALA A 72 4.19 2.26 17.56
C ALA A 72 5.43 2.45 16.67
N LEU A 73 5.70 1.50 15.76
CA LEU A 73 6.72 1.61 14.73
C LEU A 73 6.50 2.80 13.78
N TRP A 74 5.27 3.28 13.63
CA TRP A 74 4.90 4.30 12.64
C TRP A 74 4.76 5.70 13.27
N THR A 75 5.83 6.20 13.90
CA THR A 75 5.82 7.49 14.64
C THR A 75 5.53 8.74 13.80
N LYS A 76 5.53 8.62 12.46
CA LYS A 76 5.21 9.71 11.51
C LYS A 76 4.05 9.37 10.55
N LEU A 77 3.12 8.51 10.95
CA LEU A 77 1.92 8.26 10.16
C LEU A 77 0.86 9.34 10.42
N SER A 78 0.35 9.96 9.36
CA SER A 78 -0.90 10.73 9.42
C SER A 78 -2.04 9.79 9.00
N PHE A 79 -2.89 9.37 9.93
CA PHE A 79 -4.03 8.52 9.58
C PHE A 79 -5.11 9.33 8.84
N SER A 80 -5.69 8.76 7.79
CA SER A 80 -6.88 9.33 7.17
C SER A 80 -8.04 9.33 8.19
N THR A 81 -8.75 10.45 8.35
CA THR A 81 -9.96 10.49 9.17
C THR A 81 -11.10 9.84 8.39
N ALA A 82 -11.95 9.07 9.06
CA ALA A 82 -13.05 8.32 8.44
C ALA A 82 -14.08 9.22 7.69
N TYR A 83 -13.96 10.55 7.76
CA TYR A 83 -14.98 11.50 7.30
C TYR A 83 -14.40 12.81 6.70
N HIS A 84 -13.31 12.76 5.92
CA HIS A 84 -12.92 13.94 5.11
C HIS A 84 -12.40 13.60 3.71
N PRO A 85 -13.28 13.54 2.68
CA PRO A 85 -12.91 13.16 1.31
C PRO A 85 -12.09 14.20 0.54
N GLN A 86 -11.86 15.39 1.08
CA GLN A 86 -11.54 16.56 0.26
C GLN A 86 -10.05 16.76 -0.05
N THR A 87 -9.13 16.16 0.72
CA THR A 87 -7.67 16.28 0.46
C THR A 87 -7.04 14.96 -0.04
N ASP A 88 -7.62 13.81 0.34
CA ASP A 88 -7.15 12.48 -0.09
C ASP A 88 -7.98 11.86 -1.22
N GLY A 89 -9.04 12.53 -1.69
CA GLY A 89 -9.96 11.98 -2.68
C GLY A 89 -9.29 11.55 -3.99
N LEU A 90 -8.26 12.28 -4.45
CA LEU A 90 -7.56 11.94 -5.69
C LEU A 90 -6.63 10.73 -5.53
N ALA A 91 -5.82 10.69 -4.48
CA ALA A 91 -4.96 9.54 -4.20
C ALA A 91 -5.81 8.28 -3.91
N LYS A 92 -6.93 8.44 -3.19
CA LYS A 92 -7.88 7.36 -2.91
C LYS A 92 -8.54 6.83 -4.20
N ARG A 93 -8.96 7.71 -5.11
CA ARG A 93 -9.51 7.30 -6.42
C ARG A 93 -8.48 6.54 -7.27
N ILE A 94 -7.23 7.00 -7.27
CA ILE A 94 -6.14 6.30 -7.96
C ILE A 94 -5.94 4.91 -7.35
N ILE A 95 -5.81 4.81 -6.02
CA ILE A 95 -5.64 3.52 -5.34
C ILE A 95 -6.81 2.58 -5.64
N GLN A 96 -8.06 3.05 -5.59
CA GLN A 96 -9.24 2.25 -5.92
C GLN A 96 -9.21 1.75 -7.37
N THR A 97 -8.86 2.61 -8.33
CA THR A 97 -8.76 2.22 -9.75
C THR A 97 -7.68 1.15 -9.94
N LEU A 98 -6.55 1.30 -9.25
CA LEU A 98 -5.44 0.35 -9.33
C LEU A 98 -5.76 -0.98 -8.64
N GLU A 99 -6.45 -0.94 -7.50
CA GLU A 99 -6.93 -2.15 -6.83
C GLU A 99 -7.89 -2.93 -7.73
N ASP A 100 -8.84 -2.25 -8.38
CA ASP A 100 -9.74 -2.88 -9.33
C ASP A 100 -9.00 -3.45 -10.54
N MET A 101 -7.97 -2.76 -11.05
CA MET A 101 -7.12 -3.27 -12.12
C MET A 101 -6.40 -4.54 -11.70
N VAL A 102 -5.73 -4.53 -10.53
CA VAL A 102 -5.02 -5.69 -9.98
C VAL A 102 -5.98 -6.86 -9.84
N ARG A 103 -7.15 -6.67 -9.22
CA ARG A 103 -8.15 -7.73 -9.06
C ARG A 103 -8.63 -8.28 -10.40
N ARG A 104 -8.84 -7.43 -11.41
CA ARG A 104 -9.28 -7.87 -12.74
C ARG A 104 -8.20 -8.68 -13.45
N VAL A 105 -6.94 -8.24 -13.42
CA VAL A 105 -5.83 -8.98 -14.03
C VAL A 105 -5.73 -10.38 -13.42
N PHE A 106 -5.79 -10.49 -12.08
CA PHE A 106 -5.72 -11.78 -11.41
C PHE A 106 -7.00 -12.63 -11.54
N ALA A 107 -8.18 -12.04 -11.67
CA ALA A 107 -9.43 -12.78 -11.84
C ALA A 107 -9.64 -13.28 -13.27
N TYR A 108 -9.18 -12.53 -14.27
CA TYR A 108 -9.42 -12.84 -15.69
C TYR A 108 -8.20 -13.41 -16.42
N GLY A 109 -7.03 -13.50 -15.76
CA GLY A 109 -5.85 -14.20 -16.30
C GLY A 109 -5.33 -13.63 -17.61
N LEU A 110 -5.29 -12.30 -17.75
CA LEU A 110 -4.59 -11.61 -18.83
C LEU A 110 -3.11 -11.45 -18.49
#